data_AF-A0A0F8D5C3-F1
#
_entry.id   AF-A0A0F8D5C3-F1
#
_cell.length_a   1.000
_cell.length_b   1.000
_cell.length_c   1.000
_cell.angle_alpha   90.00
_cell.angle_beta   90.00
_cell.angle_gamma   90.00
#
_symmetry.space_group_name_H-M   'P 1'
#
loop_
_entity.id
_entity.type
_entity.pdbx_description
1 polymer ?
#
loop_
_entity_poly.entity_id
_entity_poly.type
_entity_poly.pdbx_seq_one_letter_code
_entity_poly.pdbx_strand_id
1 'polypeptide(L)'
;MRVGVGSGNPVKRRAVEQVLESSRGTDLVDELGGDPRTVAVESVPVSSGVSEQPTGHAETIAGAENRAEGVLDADQGPYDLGVGIEGGVAGFDGADGLFLVMWAAVSDGSRVGRGAGPSLELPTDIATRIDEGEELGPVMDDVLDTNGVARRGGAAGALTNGRVAAPT
;
A
#
# COMPACT_ATOMS: atom_id res chain seq x y z
N MET A 1 -15.51 -2.30 15.49
CA MET A 1 -14.13 -1.82 15.24
C MET A 1 -14.15 -0.89 14.05
N ARG A 2 -13.51 0.28 14.11
CA ARG A 2 -13.32 1.21 13.00
C ARG A 2 -11.86 1.16 12.55
N VAL A 3 -11.65 0.85 11.27
CA VAL A 3 -10.33 0.80 10.64
C VAL A 3 -10.28 1.86 9.55
N GLY A 4 -9.37 2.82 9.69
CA GLY A 4 -9.16 3.83 8.66
C GLY A 4 -7.99 3.44 7.76
N VAL A 5 -8.16 3.58 6.45
CA VAL A 5 -7.12 3.34 5.45
C VAL A 5 -6.64 4.69 4.93
N GLY A 6 -5.36 5.00 5.11
CA GLY A 6 -4.70 6.27 4.81
C GLY A 6 -4.55 6.60 3.32
N SER A 7 -5.58 6.32 2.52
CA SER A 7 -5.63 6.56 1.09
C SER A 7 -7.08 6.71 0.59
N GLY A 8 -7.26 7.61 -0.37
CA GLY A 8 -8.49 7.68 -1.18
C GLY A 8 -8.58 6.63 -2.29
N ASN A 9 -7.56 5.77 -2.48
CA ASN A 9 -7.60 4.73 -3.51
C ASN A 9 -8.48 3.55 -3.05
N PRO A 10 -9.60 3.24 -3.76
CA PRO A 10 -10.51 2.18 -3.38
C PRO A 10 -9.86 0.79 -3.37
N VAL A 11 -8.81 0.57 -4.17
CA VAL A 11 -8.06 -0.70 -4.21
C VAL A 11 -7.35 -0.97 -2.88
N LYS A 12 -6.74 0.07 -2.27
CA LYS A 12 -6.07 -0.05 -0.96
C LYS A 12 -7.08 -0.37 0.14
N ARG A 13 -8.25 0.30 0.13
CA ARG A 13 -9.34 0.00 1.06
C ARG A 13 -9.83 -1.45 0.94
N ARG A 14 -10.04 -1.91 -0.29
CA ARG A 14 -10.50 -3.28 -0.57
C ARG A 14 -9.50 -4.36 -0.14
N ALA A 15 -8.21 -4.08 -0.27
CA ALA A 15 -7.17 -4.98 0.24
C ALA A 15 -7.29 -5.18 1.76
N VAL A 16 -7.58 -4.11 2.50
CA VAL A 16 -7.79 -4.17 3.96
C VAL A 16 -9.09 -4.90 4.30
N GLU A 17 -10.18 -4.62 3.58
CA GLU A 17 -11.45 -5.35 3.73
C GLU A 17 -11.26 -6.86 3.60
N GLN A 18 -10.57 -7.32 2.55
CA GLN A 18 -10.33 -8.75 2.33
C GLN A 18 -9.51 -9.43 3.43
N VAL A 19 -8.51 -8.73 4.00
CA VAL A 19 -7.72 -9.27 5.11
C VAL A 19 -8.60 -9.45 6.35
N LEU A 20 -9.45 -8.46 6.64
CA LEU A 20 -10.33 -8.47 7.81
C LEU A 20 -11.54 -9.41 7.66
N GLU A 21 -11.99 -9.67 6.42
CA GLU A 21 -13.02 -10.67 6.09
C GLU A 21 -12.48 -12.10 6.06
N SER A 22 -11.16 -12.28 5.96
CA SER A 22 -10.55 -13.62 5.95
C SER A 22 -10.65 -14.31 7.31
N SER A 23 -10.47 -15.64 7.34
CA SER A 23 -10.52 -16.44 8.57
C SER A 23 -9.53 -15.96 9.65
N ARG A 24 -8.43 -15.32 9.25
CA ARG A 24 -7.44 -14.70 10.16
C ARG A 24 -7.89 -13.34 10.70
N GLY A 25 -8.77 -12.66 9.96
CA GLY A 25 -9.45 -11.45 10.42
C GLY A 25 -10.50 -11.76 11.49
N THR A 26 -11.14 -12.94 11.43
CA THR A 26 -12.07 -13.40 12.48
C THR A 26 -11.37 -13.53 13.83
N ASP A 27 -10.15 -14.10 13.87
CA ASP A 27 -9.33 -14.19 15.10
C ASP A 27 -9.00 -12.79 15.67
N LEU A 28 -8.71 -11.80 14.80
CA LEU A 28 -8.45 -10.41 15.23
C LEU A 28 -9.69 -9.73 15.85
N VAL A 29 -10.88 -10.01 15.32
CA VAL A 29 -12.11 -9.42 15.87
C VAL A 29 -12.50 -10.05 17.20
N ASP A 30 -12.27 -11.36 17.35
CA ASP A 30 -12.46 -12.08 18.60
C ASP A 30 -11.47 -11.63 19.68
N GLU A 31 -10.19 -11.39 19.34
CA GLU A 31 -9.16 -10.90 20.27
C GLU A 31 -9.41 -9.46 20.75
N LEU A 32 -9.98 -8.60 19.89
CA LEU A 32 -10.32 -7.22 20.22
C LEU A 32 -11.69 -7.07 20.93
N GLY A 33 -12.37 -8.18 21.22
CA GLY A 33 -13.61 -8.21 22.00
C GLY A 33 -14.82 -7.57 21.30
N GLY A 34 -14.80 -7.46 19.97
CA GLY A 34 -15.89 -6.90 19.17
C GLY A 34 -16.89 -7.95 18.67
N ASP A 35 -18.09 -7.53 18.22
CA ASP A 35 -18.94 -8.41 17.41
C ASP A 35 -18.31 -8.51 16.00
N PRO A 36 -17.96 -9.73 15.51
CA PRO A 36 -17.43 -9.99 14.17
C PRO A 36 -18.23 -9.30 13.04
N ARG A 37 -19.51 -9.01 13.29
CA ARG A 37 -20.43 -8.38 12.34
C ARG A 37 -20.29 -6.85 12.23
N THR A 38 -19.31 -6.22 12.87
CA THR A 38 -19.23 -4.74 12.98
C THR A 38 -17.83 -4.14 12.76
N VAL A 39 -17.06 -4.67 11.81
CA VAL A 39 -15.85 -4.00 11.32
C VAL A 39 -16.22 -3.00 10.23
N ALA A 40 -15.97 -1.71 10.47
CA ALA A 40 -16.14 -0.65 9.48
C ALA A 40 -14.78 -0.25 8.92
N VAL A 41 -14.58 -0.39 7.61
CA VAL A 41 -13.35 0.02 6.91
C VAL A 41 -13.63 1.26 6.08
N GLU A 42 -12.94 2.35 6.41
CA GLU A 42 -13.17 3.68 5.82
C GLU A 42 -11.91 4.20 5.13
N SER A 43 -12.07 4.86 3.98
CA SER A 43 -10.96 5.57 3.34
C SER A 43 -10.78 6.94 3.97
N VAL A 44 -9.57 7.22 4.45
CA VAL A 44 -9.17 8.51 5.04
C VAL A 44 -8.02 9.07 4.20
N PRO A 45 -8.30 10.03 3.30
CA PRO A 45 -7.26 10.63 2.47
C PRO A 45 -6.30 11.46 3.33
N VAL A 46 -5.08 10.96 3.52
CA VAL A 46 -3.99 11.63 4.26
C VAL A 46 -2.73 11.65 3.41
N SER A 47 -1.82 12.59 3.70
CA SER A 47 -0.51 12.65 3.04
C SER A 47 0.40 11.54 3.53
N SER A 48 1.28 11.03 2.67
CA SER A 48 2.37 10.14 3.10
C SER A 48 3.57 10.89 3.68
N GLY A 49 3.67 12.21 3.45
CA GLY A 49 4.81 13.02 3.92
C GLY A 49 6.17 12.65 3.30
N VAL A 50 6.18 11.81 2.26
CA VAL A 50 7.37 11.42 1.47
C VAL A 50 7.15 11.78 0.00
N SER A 51 8.12 11.49 -0.87
CA SER A 51 7.97 11.74 -2.31
C SER A 51 6.82 10.96 -2.94
N GLU A 52 6.29 11.44 -4.07
CA GLU A 52 5.24 10.73 -4.84
C GLU A 52 5.74 9.40 -5.42
N GLN A 53 7.06 9.29 -5.66
CA GLN A 53 7.77 8.07 -6.03
C GLN A 53 8.80 7.70 -4.96
N PRO A 54 8.39 7.06 -3.84
CA PRO A 54 9.31 6.64 -2.80
C PRO A 54 10.43 5.76 -3.36
N THR A 55 11.67 6.09 -3.00
CA THR A 55 12.86 5.38 -3.43
C THR A 55 13.61 4.82 -2.23
N GLY A 56 13.79 3.50 -2.22
CA GLY A 56 14.35 2.73 -1.12
C GLY A 56 13.30 2.26 -0.12
N HIS A 57 13.67 1.23 0.64
CA HIS A 57 12.81 0.63 1.66
C HIS A 57 12.46 1.64 2.77
N ALA A 58 13.44 2.41 3.24
CA ALA A 58 13.24 3.33 4.36
C ALA A 58 12.16 4.40 4.06
N GLU A 59 12.22 5.02 2.90
CA GLU A 59 11.23 6.04 2.50
C GLU A 59 9.84 5.41 2.28
N THR A 60 9.78 4.24 1.62
CA THR A 60 8.51 3.54 1.39
C THR A 60 7.85 3.11 2.70
N ILE A 61 8.63 2.62 3.67
CA ILE A 61 8.16 2.27 5.02
C ILE A 61 7.66 3.53 5.74
N ALA A 62 8.43 4.62 5.71
CA ALA A 62 8.03 5.88 6.32
C ALA A 62 6.71 6.41 5.73
N GLY A 63 6.53 6.34 4.41
CA GLY A 63 5.27 6.72 3.76
C GLY A 63 4.08 5.88 4.21
N ALA A 64 4.27 4.57 4.41
CA ALA A 64 3.23 3.70 4.95
C ALA A 64 2.91 4.04 6.42
N GLU A 65 3.92 4.27 7.26
CA GLU A 65 3.73 4.64 8.67
C GLU A 65 3.03 5.99 8.83
N ASN A 66 3.50 7.02 8.12
CA ASN A 66 2.89 8.35 8.14
C ASN A 66 1.41 8.31 7.73
N ARG A 67 1.05 7.46 6.76
CA ARG A 67 -0.35 7.26 6.39
C ARG A 67 -1.17 6.57 7.48
N ALA A 68 -0.58 5.59 8.17
CA ALA A 68 -1.25 4.89 9.27
C ALA A 68 -1.47 5.84 10.47
N GLU A 69 -0.46 6.63 10.83
CA GLU A 69 -0.53 7.63 11.90
C GLU A 69 -1.49 8.77 11.55
N GLY A 70 -1.40 9.30 10.32
CA GLY A 70 -2.27 10.36 9.85
C GLY A 70 -3.76 9.99 9.88
N VAL A 71 -4.11 8.71 9.78
CA VAL A 71 -5.50 8.24 10.00
C VAL A 71 -5.94 8.45 11.45
N LEU A 72 -5.09 8.11 12.41
CA LEU A 72 -5.40 8.20 13.84
C LEU A 72 -5.51 9.65 14.32
N ASP A 73 -4.76 10.55 13.68
CA ASP A 73 -4.79 11.99 13.93
C ASP A 73 -5.92 12.73 13.19
N ALA A 74 -6.70 12.03 12.36
CA ALA A 74 -7.68 12.65 11.48
C ALA A 74 -8.98 13.04 12.23
N ASP A 75 -9.55 14.19 11.88
CA ASP A 75 -10.77 14.73 12.52
C ASP A 75 -12.05 13.91 12.25
N GLN A 76 -11.99 12.90 11.37
CA GLN A 76 -13.11 12.02 10.99
C GLN A 76 -13.54 11.01 12.08
N GLY A 77 -13.12 11.24 13.33
CA GLY A 77 -13.48 10.49 14.53
C GLY A 77 -12.49 9.38 14.86
N PRO A 78 -12.52 8.84 16.10
CA PRO A 78 -11.51 7.89 16.56
C PRO A 78 -11.57 6.59 15.75
N TYR A 79 -10.44 6.21 15.17
CA TYR A 79 -10.21 4.89 14.58
C TYR A 79 -9.50 4.01 15.60
N ASP A 80 -9.89 2.73 15.65
CA ASP A 80 -9.20 1.73 16.48
C ASP A 80 -7.86 1.35 15.86
N LEU A 81 -7.80 1.34 14.51
CA LEU A 81 -6.60 1.04 13.74
C LEU A 81 -6.45 2.00 12.56
N GLY A 82 -5.23 2.50 12.36
CA GLY A 82 -4.80 3.19 11.17
C GLY A 82 -3.99 2.28 10.26
N VAL A 83 -4.29 2.26 8.96
CA VAL A 83 -3.61 1.42 7.97
C VAL A 83 -3.04 2.29 6.86
N GLY A 84 -1.73 2.22 6.65
CA GLY A 84 -1.06 2.79 5.49
C GLY A 84 -0.53 1.68 4.58
N ILE A 85 -0.68 1.86 3.27
CA ILE A 85 -0.09 0.99 2.25
C ILE A 85 0.63 1.91 1.27
N GLU A 86 1.92 1.71 1.06
CA GLU A 86 2.73 2.53 0.16
C GLU A 86 3.55 1.66 -0.79
N GLY A 87 3.53 2.05 -2.06
CA GLY A 87 4.37 1.46 -3.09
C GLY A 87 5.57 2.36 -3.33
N GLY A 88 6.69 1.76 -3.69
CA GLY A 88 7.91 2.48 -4.03
C GLY A 88 8.79 1.64 -4.94
N VAL A 89 10.00 2.10 -5.17
CA VAL A 89 11.04 1.34 -5.87
C VAL A 89 12.25 1.18 -4.97
N ALA A 90 12.96 0.05 -5.03
CA ALA A 90 14.19 -0.14 -4.27
C ALA A 90 15.13 -1.13 -4.96
N GLY A 91 16.43 -0.97 -4.73
CA GLY A 91 17.41 -2.04 -4.99
C GLY A 91 17.49 -3.02 -3.82
N PHE A 92 18.11 -4.18 -4.05
CA PHE A 92 18.36 -5.20 -3.03
C PHE A 92 19.84 -5.53 -2.94
N ASP A 93 20.34 -5.69 -1.71
CA ASP A 93 21.68 -6.25 -1.51
C ASP A 93 21.73 -7.67 -2.10
N GLY A 94 22.60 -7.88 -3.08
CA GLY A 94 22.77 -9.17 -3.77
C GLY A 94 21.93 -9.36 -5.03
N ALA A 95 21.20 -8.35 -5.49
CA ALA A 95 20.58 -8.34 -6.82
C ALA A 95 20.82 -6.98 -7.50
N ASP A 96 21.24 -7.02 -8.76
CA ASP A 96 21.31 -5.83 -9.59
C ASP A 96 19.89 -5.40 -10.01
N GLY A 97 19.72 -4.11 -10.30
CA GLY A 97 18.47 -3.57 -10.82
C GLY A 97 17.55 -2.95 -9.77
N LEU A 98 16.40 -2.47 -10.26
CA LEU A 98 15.41 -1.74 -9.50
C LEU A 98 14.13 -2.55 -9.41
N PHE A 99 13.54 -2.62 -8.22
CA PHE A 99 12.37 -3.45 -7.96
C PHE A 99 11.21 -2.58 -7.53
N LEU A 100 10.01 -2.90 -8.03
CA LEU A 100 8.76 -2.48 -7.39
C LEU A 100 8.67 -3.12 -6.02
N VAL A 101 8.48 -2.31 -4.99
CA VAL A 101 8.26 -2.74 -3.60
C VAL A 101 6.95 -2.17 -3.06
N MET A 102 6.40 -2.83 -2.04
CA MET A 102 5.21 -2.38 -1.34
C MET A 102 5.32 -2.68 0.15
N TRP A 103 4.95 -1.71 0.97
CA TRP A 103 4.89 -1.83 2.42
C TRP A 103 3.51 -1.47 2.95
N ALA A 104 3.07 -2.21 3.95
CA ALA A 104 1.92 -1.87 4.76
C ALA A 104 2.36 -1.63 6.21
N ALA A 105 1.76 -0.63 6.84
CA ALA A 105 1.88 -0.35 8.25
C ALA A 105 0.48 -0.33 8.88
N VAL A 106 0.34 -0.95 10.05
CA VAL A 106 -0.89 -0.94 10.85
C VAL A 106 -0.54 -0.42 12.24
N SER A 107 -1.22 0.63 12.68
CA SER A 107 -0.99 1.26 13.98
C SER A 107 -2.25 1.25 14.83
N ASP A 108 -2.10 0.93 16.12
CA ASP A 108 -3.13 1.12 17.17
C ASP A 108 -2.89 2.41 17.98
N GLY A 109 -1.96 3.27 17.54
CA GLY A 109 -1.50 4.47 18.25
C GLY A 109 -0.44 4.22 19.32
N SER A 110 -0.22 2.97 19.72
CA SER A 110 0.82 2.57 20.67
C SER A 110 1.91 1.70 20.06
N ARG A 111 1.54 0.88 19.07
CA ARG A 111 2.41 -0.07 18.38
C ARG A 111 2.16 0.01 16.88
N VAL A 112 3.21 -0.26 16.12
CA VAL A 112 3.17 -0.32 14.65
C VAL A 112 3.63 -1.69 14.18
N GLY A 113 2.72 -2.41 13.54
CA GLY A 113 3.01 -3.62 12.77
C GLY A 113 3.38 -3.26 11.33
N ARG A 114 4.34 -3.99 10.74
CA ARG A 114 4.84 -3.76 9.37
C ARG A 114 4.81 -5.06 8.59
N GLY A 115 4.39 -4.98 7.33
CA GLY A 115 4.43 -6.11 6.40
C GLY A 115 4.83 -5.65 5.01
N ALA A 116 5.62 -6.45 4.31
CA ALA A 116 5.98 -6.18 2.92
C ALA A 116 5.20 -7.11 1.98
N GLY A 117 4.85 -6.58 0.80
CA GLY A 117 4.39 -7.38 -0.32
C GLY A 117 5.54 -8.05 -1.08
N PRO A 118 5.23 -8.86 -2.11
CA PRO A 118 6.26 -9.34 -3.02
C PRO A 118 6.94 -8.17 -3.72
N SER A 119 8.22 -8.35 -4.03
CA SER A 119 8.99 -7.40 -4.85
C SER A 119 9.13 -7.94 -6.27
N LEU A 120 9.06 -7.07 -7.27
CA LEU A 120 9.13 -7.43 -8.69
C LEU A 120 10.21 -6.60 -9.36
N GLU A 121 11.18 -7.27 -9.98
CA GLU A 121 12.21 -6.60 -10.78
C GLU A 121 11.55 -5.83 -11.93
N LEU A 122 11.94 -4.57 -12.11
CA LEU A 122 11.49 -3.75 -13.21
C LEU A 122 12.33 -4.06 -14.45
N PRO A 123 11.71 -4.16 -15.64
CA PRO A 123 12.45 -4.16 -16.90
C PRO A 123 13.44 -2.98 -16.97
N THR A 124 14.62 -3.21 -17.54
CA THR A 124 15.72 -2.22 -17.57
C THR A 124 15.30 -0.87 -18.15
N ASP A 125 14.50 -0.87 -19.22
CA ASP A 125 14.02 0.36 -19.85
C ASP A 125 13.10 1.17 -18.93
N ILE A 126 12.34 0.49 -18.06
CA ILE A 126 11.49 1.14 -17.06
C ILE A 126 12.35 1.67 -15.91
N ALA A 127 13.25 0.83 -15.38
CA ALA A 127 14.15 1.23 -14.30
C ALA A 127 14.97 2.47 -14.66
N THR A 128 15.50 2.53 -15.89
CA THR A 128 16.26 3.68 -16.41
C THR A 128 15.47 4.98 -16.33
N ARG A 129 14.19 4.96 -16.71
CA ARG A 129 13.33 6.15 -16.64
C ARG A 129 13.07 6.61 -15.20
N ILE A 130 12.96 5.67 -14.26
CA ILE A 130 12.81 6.01 -12.84
C ILE A 130 14.10 6.62 -12.29
N ASP A 131 15.27 6.08 -12.67
CA ASP A 131 16.57 6.64 -12.31
C ASP A 131 16.79 8.04 -12.88
N GLU A 132 16.15 8.37 -14.02
CA GLU A 132 16.12 9.71 -14.62
C GLU A 132 15.10 10.66 -13.94
N GLY A 133 14.36 10.18 -12.94
CA GLY A 133 13.45 10.96 -12.11
C GLY A 133 11.98 10.92 -12.53
N GLU A 134 11.60 10.03 -13.46
CA GLU A 134 10.19 9.80 -13.79
C GLU A 134 9.47 8.97 -12.71
N GLU A 135 8.15 9.15 -12.62
CA GLU A 135 7.31 8.36 -11.71
C GLU A 135 6.85 7.05 -12.37
N LEU A 136 6.82 5.95 -11.61
CA LEU A 136 6.51 4.63 -12.15
C LEU A 136 5.09 4.54 -12.72
N GLY A 137 4.12 5.22 -12.12
CA GLY A 137 2.73 5.24 -12.61
C GLY A 137 2.64 5.74 -14.06
N PRO A 138 3.04 7.00 -14.34
CA PRO A 138 3.12 7.55 -15.69
C PRO A 138 3.96 6.72 -16.67
N VAL A 139 5.12 6.21 -16.25
CA VAL A 139 5.97 5.36 -17.10
C VAL A 139 5.24 4.09 -17.52
N MET A 140 4.58 3.43 -16.58
CA MET A 140 3.80 2.22 -16.86
C MET A 140 2.56 2.52 -17.72
N ASP A 141 1.91 3.67 -17.53
CA ASP A 141 0.80 4.11 -18.37
C ASP A 141 1.23 4.29 -19.84
N ASP A 142 2.40 4.92 -20.07
CA ASP A 142 3.01 5.10 -21.39
C ASP A 142 3.39 3.76 -22.03
N VAL A 143 4.08 2.87 -21.30
CA VAL A 143 4.51 1.55 -21.81
C VAL A 143 3.33 0.65 -22.18
N LEU A 144 2.21 0.77 -21.47
CA LEU A 144 1.02 -0.07 -21.67
C LEU A 144 -0.03 0.58 -22.57
N ASP A 145 0.22 1.78 -23.10
CA ASP A 145 -0.76 2.60 -23.82
C ASP A 145 -2.11 2.68 -23.06
N THR A 146 -2.03 3.02 -21.77
CA THR A 146 -3.18 3.08 -20.86
C THR A 146 -3.15 4.32 -19.97
N ASN A 147 -4.19 4.48 -19.15
CA ASN A 147 -4.24 5.53 -18.14
C ASN A 147 -4.70 4.96 -16.80
N GLY A 148 -3.99 5.33 -15.72
CA GLY A 148 -4.36 5.00 -14.35
C GLY A 148 -4.07 3.55 -13.97
N VAL A 149 -2.95 2.96 -14.39
CA VAL A 149 -2.54 1.58 -14.06
C VAL A 149 -2.61 1.28 -12.56
N ALA A 150 -2.30 2.27 -11.70
CA ALA A 150 -2.34 2.15 -10.24
C ALA A 150 -3.74 1.82 -9.68
N ARG A 151 -4.82 2.14 -10.41
CA ARG A 151 -6.21 1.82 -10.03
C ARG A 151 -6.74 0.55 -10.69
N ARG A 152 -5.97 -0.07 -11.60
CA ARG A 152 -6.37 -1.22 -12.42
C ARG A 152 -5.46 -2.44 -12.18
N GLY A 153 -5.19 -2.76 -10.91
CA GLY A 153 -4.31 -3.87 -10.53
C GLY A 153 -2.83 -3.51 -10.34
N GLY A 154 -2.44 -2.26 -10.67
CA GLY A 154 -1.11 -1.72 -10.44
C GLY A 154 -0.03 -2.24 -11.39
N ALA A 155 1.18 -1.68 -11.26
CA ALA A 155 2.34 -2.11 -12.04
C ALA A 155 2.62 -3.62 -11.89
N ALA A 156 2.43 -4.17 -10.69
CA ALA A 156 2.55 -5.62 -10.44
C ALA A 156 1.60 -6.46 -11.31
N GLY A 157 0.33 -6.05 -11.42
CA GLY A 157 -0.64 -6.72 -12.27
C GLY A 157 -0.25 -6.67 -13.75
N ALA A 158 0.26 -5.54 -14.22
CA ALA A 158 0.73 -5.39 -15.59
C ALA A 158 1.95 -6.29 -15.89
N LEU A 159 2.98 -6.23 -15.03
CA LEU A 159 4.22 -7.00 -15.21
C LEU A 159 4.01 -8.52 -15.16
N THR A 160 3.00 -8.97 -14.42
CA THR A 160 2.72 -10.41 -14.25
C THR A 160 1.55 -10.91 -15.09
N ASN A 161 1.01 -10.07 -15.97
CA ASN A 161 -0.18 -10.37 -16.78
C ASN A 161 -1.33 -10.90 -15.90
N GLY A 162 -1.62 -10.15 -14.83
CA GLY A 162 -2.72 -10.38 -13.89
C GLY A 162 -2.52 -11.51 -12.88
N ARG A 163 -1.38 -12.19 -12.87
CA ARG A 163 -1.13 -13.34 -11.97
C ARG A 163 -0.83 -12.92 -10.54
N VAL A 164 -0.19 -11.76 -10.37
CA VAL A 164 0.04 -11.10 -9.09
C VAL A 164 -0.52 -9.69 -9.22
N ALA A 165 -1.67 -9.43 -8.60
CA ALA A 165 -2.37 -8.16 -8.75
C ALA A 165 -2.99 -7.69 -7.44
N ALA A 166 -3.19 -6.39 -7.34
CA ALA A 166 -4.00 -5.82 -6.27
C ALA A 166 -5.47 -6.30 -6.41
N PRO A 167 -6.19 -6.47 -5.31
CA PRO A 167 -7.56 -6.97 -5.35
C PRO A 167 -8.51 -6.02 -6.09
N THR A 168 -9.35 -6.61 -6.95
CA THR A 168 -10.39 -5.94 -7.75
C THR A 168 -11.72 -5.90 -7.04
#